data_AF-A0A7C4YSR1-F1
#
_entry.id   AF-A0A7C4YSR1-F1
#
_cell.length_a   1.000
_cell.length_b   1.000
_cell.length_c   1.000
_cell.angle_alpha   90.00
_cell.angle_beta   90.00
_cell.angle_gamma   90.00
#
_symmetry.space_group_name_H-M   'P 1'
#
loop_
_entity.id
_entity.type
_entity.pdbx_description
1 polymer ?
#
loop_
_entity_poly.entity_id
_entity_poly.type
_entity_poly.pdbx_seq_one_letter_code
_entity_poly.pdbx_strand_id
1 'polypeptide(L)'
;MNWLQRIREDIDVAFQRDPAARTRAEVLLTYPGLHAIWLHRIAHWLWRRRRFLLARLVSHINRFITGIEIHPGAKIGRRVFIDHGMGIVIGETAEIGDDVLLYQGVVLGGTSLEKTKRHPTVKNGVVIGAGAIVLGPITIGENARIGAGSVVIKDVPPEATVVGVPARLAGRRADQVDALEHARLPDPVVRALSKVVERENELEERIRHLEQRMAELHALAGVEAPAVASGEQTQQAIWDALQDVIDPEMGVSVVDLGLIRDVRLQNGDVHIDMIFTSPDCPFAGQLIEQVRGAARSAAGIERVHVHIRDEPWSWRHVRLDLSNGTANGLLARLLSENGEDRPAPPPPSPEEAGGRTSP
;
A
#
# COMPACT_ATOMS: atom_id res chain seq x y z
N MET A 1 38.82 27.60 5.81
CA MET A 1 38.77 26.42 6.69
C MET A 1 39.73 25.37 6.14
N ASN A 2 40.70 24.91 6.93
CA ASN A 2 41.67 23.91 6.50
C ASN A 2 41.03 22.50 6.48
N TRP A 3 41.52 21.59 5.64
CA TRP A 3 41.01 20.21 5.53
C TRP A 3 41.03 19.46 6.87
N LEU A 4 42.08 19.69 7.67
CA LEU A 4 42.23 19.15 9.02
C LEU A 4 41.12 19.59 9.98
N GLN A 5 40.65 20.84 9.87
CA GLN A 5 39.57 21.35 10.71
C GLN A 5 38.25 20.62 10.39
N ARG A 6 38.00 20.31 9.12
CA ARG A 6 36.82 19.55 8.70
C ARG A 6 36.83 18.12 9.20
N ILE A 7 37.97 17.42 9.07
CA ILE A 7 38.10 16.05 9.61
C ILE A 7 37.82 16.05 11.11
N ARG A 8 38.36 17.03 11.84
CA ARG A 8 38.11 17.17 13.27
C ARG A 8 36.62 17.38 13.59
N GLU A 9 35.95 18.27 12.86
CA GLU A 9 34.50 18.48 12.99
C GLU A 9 33.71 17.19 12.75
N ASP A 10 34.03 16.45 11.68
CA ASP A 10 33.33 15.20 11.34
C ASP A 10 33.52 14.13 12.43
N ILE A 11 34.74 14.01 13.00
CA ILE A 11 35.03 13.10 14.12
C ILE A 11 34.29 13.51 15.39
N ASP A 12 34.29 14.81 15.71
CA ASP A 12 33.62 15.31 16.92
C ASP A 12 32.10 15.10 16.83
N VAL A 13 31.50 15.21 15.65
CA VAL A 13 30.06 14.92 15.44
C VAL A 13 29.76 13.43 15.60
N ALA A 14 30.56 12.56 14.99
CA ALA A 14 30.41 11.11 15.16
C ALA A 14 30.53 10.70 16.63
N PHE A 15 31.51 11.26 17.35
CA PHE A 15 31.70 10.99 18.77
C PHE A 15 30.55 11.49 19.65
N GLN A 16 29.88 12.59 19.28
CA GLN A 16 28.74 13.13 20.03
C GLN A 16 27.43 12.38 19.75
N ARG A 17 27.24 11.89 18.52
CA ARG A 17 25.99 11.28 18.07
C ARG A 17 25.93 9.76 18.25
N ASP A 18 27.07 9.10 18.39
CA ASP A 18 27.13 7.65 18.57
C ASP A 18 27.51 7.28 20.01
N PRO A 19 26.57 6.77 20.83
CA PRO A 19 26.85 6.29 22.19
C PRO A 19 27.88 5.16 22.26
N ALA A 20 28.12 4.42 21.17
CA ALA A 20 29.08 3.33 21.12
C ALA A 20 30.54 3.82 21.00
N ALA A 21 30.75 5.07 20.58
CA ALA A 21 32.09 5.63 20.38
C ALA A 21 32.84 5.80 21.72
N ARG A 22 33.92 5.03 21.94
CA ARG A 22 34.70 5.13 23.18
C ARG A 22 35.81 6.16 23.09
N THR A 23 36.44 6.27 21.93
CA THR A 23 37.54 7.22 21.70
C THR A 23 37.51 7.85 20.32
N ARG A 24 38.08 9.06 20.19
CA ARG A 24 38.25 9.71 18.87
C ARG A 24 39.16 8.93 17.92
N ALA A 25 40.13 8.19 18.45
CA ALA A 25 41.05 7.37 17.65
C ALA A 25 40.32 6.16 17.03
N GLU A 26 39.44 5.52 17.81
CA GLU A 26 38.52 4.49 17.31
C GLU A 26 37.63 5.08 16.20
N VAL A 27 36.97 6.20 16.45
CA VAL A 27 36.13 6.89 15.44
C VAL A 27 36.90 7.15 14.14
N LEU A 28 38.14 7.62 14.24
CA LEU A 28 39.00 7.87 13.07
C LEU A 28 39.34 6.59 12.30
N LEU A 29 39.56 5.46 12.98
CA LEU A 29 40.09 4.23 12.37
C LEU A 29 39.01 3.23 11.95
N THR A 30 37.85 3.23 12.58
CA THR A 30 36.86 2.14 12.43
C THR A 30 35.50 2.59 11.91
N TYR A 31 35.29 3.88 11.61
CA TYR A 31 33.99 4.38 11.15
C TYR A 31 33.94 4.49 9.62
N PRO A 32 33.36 3.50 8.91
CA PRO A 32 33.31 3.50 7.45
C PRO A 32 32.52 4.69 6.89
N GLY A 33 31.53 5.21 7.64
CA GLY A 33 30.77 6.39 7.27
C GLY A 33 31.65 7.64 7.11
N LEU A 34 32.59 7.87 8.01
CA LEU A 34 33.54 8.98 7.93
C LEU A 34 34.52 8.79 6.78
N HIS A 35 35.07 7.59 6.64
CA HIS A 35 35.97 7.24 5.53
C HIS A 35 35.30 7.47 4.18
N ALA A 36 34.02 7.11 4.06
CA ALA A 36 33.25 7.29 2.84
C ALA A 36 33.09 8.75 2.45
N ILE A 37 32.83 9.63 3.43
CA ILE A 37 32.72 11.07 3.20
C ILE A 37 34.08 11.65 2.75
N TRP A 38 35.17 11.26 3.39
CA TRP A 38 36.50 11.79 3.06
C TRP A 38 36.95 11.35 1.65
N LEU A 39 36.77 10.08 1.31
CA LEU A 39 37.06 9.57 -0.03
C LEU A 39 36.14 10.17 -1.10
N HIS A 40 34.85 10.34 -0.80
CA HIS A 40 33.93 11.05 -1.69
C HIS A 40 34.41 12.48 -1.94
N ARG A 41 34.87 13.22 -0.93
CA ARG A 41 35.38 14.59 -1.13
C ARG A 41 36.59 14.63 -2.07
N ILE A 42 37.47 13.62 -2.04
CA ILE A 42 38.57 13.46 -3.01
C ILE A 42 38.01 13.16 -4.41
N ALA A 43 37.08 12.22 -4.52
CA ALA A 43 36.42 11.87 -5.79
C ALA A 43 35.68 13.08 -6.40
N HIS A 44 34.97 13.85 -5.58
CA HIS A 44 34.25 15.06 -5.97
C HIS A 44 35.21 16.16 -6.43
N TRP A 45 36.37 16.32 -5.78
CA TRP A 45 37.40 17.23 -6.26
C TRP A 45 37.93 16.84 -7.65
N LEU A 46 38.19 15.54 -7.90
CA LEU A 46 38.57 15.03 -9.22
C LEU A 46 37.45 15.26 -10.26
N TRP A 47 36.21 15.02 -9.87
CA TRP A 47 35.02 15.22 -10.69
C TRP A 47 34.89 16.67 -11.16
N ARG A 48 35.04 17.64 -10.24
CA ARG A 48 35.01 19.08 -10.57
C ARG A 48 36.14 19.51 -11.50
N ARG A 49 37.27 18.80 -11.52
CA ARG A 49 38.38 19.00 -12.47
C ARG A 49 38.21 18.23 -13.78
N ARG A 50 37.02 17.70 -14.05
CA ARG A 50 36.67 16.92 -15.25
C ARG A 50 37.51 15.63 -15.42
N ARG A 51 38.11 15.12 -14.34
CA ARG A 51 38.84 13.84 -14.32
C ARG A 51 37.87 12.70 -13.98
N PHE A 52 36.86 12.50 -14.82
CA PHE A 52 35.70 11.65 -14.51
C PHE A 52 36.04 10.18 -14.26
N LEU A 53 36.95 9.59 -15.06
CA LEU A 53 37.37 8.20 -14.88
C LEU A 53 38.02 7.99 -13.50
N LEU A 54 38.97 8.86 -13.12
CA LEU A 54 39.63 8.79 -11.82
C LEU A 54 38.64 9.01 -10.68
N ALA A 55 37.74 9.98 -10.82
CA ALA A 55 36.69 10.22 -9.84
C ALA A 55 35.79 8.98 -9.64
N ARG A 56 35.40 8.31 -10.73
CA ARG A 56 34.62 7.06 -10.65
C ARG A 56 35.43 5.93 -10.02
N LEU A 57 36.71 5.77 -10.38
CA LEU A 57 37.56 4.75 -9.79
C LEU A 57 37.68 4.93 -8.26
N VAL A 58 37.90 6.15 -7.79
CA VAL A 58 37.93 6.46 -6.36
C VAL A 58 36.59 6.17 -5.69
N SER A 59 35.47 6.50 -6.32
CA SER A 59 34.12 6.18 -5.80
C SER A 59 33.86 4.66 -5.74
N HIS A 60 34.34 3.87 -6.71
CA HIS A 60 34.24 2.41 -6.66
C HIS A 60 35.14 1.79 -5.59
N ILE A 61 36.36 2.31 -5.40
CA ILE A 61 37.24 1.90 -4.28
C ILE A 61 36.55 2.23 -2.96
N ASN A 62 35.97 3.42 -2.85
CA ASN A 62 35.23 3.85 -1.66
C ASN A 62 34.09 2.87 -1.33
N ARG A 63 33.27 2.52 -2.33
CA ARG A 63 32.21 1.51 -2.20
C ARG A 63 32.76 0.16 -1.76
N PHE A 64 33.87 -0.29 -2.35
CA PHE A 64 34.46 -1.59 -2.03
C PHE A 64 34.91 -1.70 -0.57
N ILE A 65 35.55 -0.66 -0.03
CA ILE A 65 36.08 -0.70 1.33
C ILE A 65 35.05 -0.33 2.41
N THR A 66 34.06 0.52 2.09
CA THR A 66 33.09 1.03 3.08
C THR A 66 31.68 0.45 2.96
N GLY A 67 31.34 -0.16 1.81
CA GLY A 67 29.97 -0.57 1.51
C GLY A 67 29.01 0.58 1.18
N ILE A 68 29.51 1.83 1.11
CA ILE A 68 28.73 3.04 0.83
C ILE A 68 28.99 3.50 -0.61
N GLU A 69 27.93 3.56 -1.42
CA GLU A 69 28.01 4.04 -2.79
C GLU A 69 27.65 5.53 -2.86
N ILE A 70 28.64 6.38 -3.15
CA ILE A 70 28.44 7.82 -3.35
C ILE A 70 28.94 8.22 -4.73
N HIS A 71 28.04 8.69 -5.59
CA HIS A 71 28.45 9.19 -6.89
C HIS A 71 29.34 10.45 -6.73
N PRO A 72 30.46 10.58 -7.48
CA PRO A 72 31.36 11.74 -7.33
C PRO A 72 30.70 13.10 -7.63
N GLY A 73 29.63 13.10 -8.44
CA GLY A 73 28.84 14.30 -8.76
C GLY A 73 27.95 14.81 -7.62
N ALA A 74 27.66 13.96 -6.62
CA ALA A 74 26.80 14.35 -5.49
C ALA A 74 27.45 15.49 -4.70
N LYS A 75 26.62 16.36 -4.12
CA LYS A 75 27.08 17.46 -3.26
C LYS A 75 26.78 17.12 -1.81
N ILE A 76 27.81 17.08 -0.98
CA ILE A 76 27.69 16.76 0.45
C ILE A 76 28.21 17.93 1.28
N GLY A 77 27.36 18.42 2.17
CA GLY A 77 27.63 19.46 3.16
C GLY A 77 28.64 19.05 4.23
N ARG A 78 28.58 19.75 5.36
CA ARG A 78 29.47 19.58 6.51
C ARG A 78 28.78 18.78 7.59
N ARG A 79 29.56 18.08 8.43
CA ARG A 79 29.01 17.37 9.61
C ARG A 79 27.90 16.38 9.26
N VAL A 80 27.97 15.82 8.05
CA VAL A 80 27.09 14.72 7.65
C VAL A 80 27.61 13.49 8.37
N PHE A 81 26.73 12.82 9.11
CA PHE A 81 27.05 11.62 9.85
C PHE A 81 26.35 10.43 9.20
N ILE A 82 27.14 9.42 8.85
CA ILE A 82 26.65 8.16 8.29
C ILE A 82 26.87 7.09 9.35
N ASP A 83 25.77 6.63 9.93
CA ASP A 83 25.76 5.59 10.94
C ASP A 83 25.47 4.23 10.28
N HIS A 84 26.28 3.22 10.62
CA HIS A 84 26.19 1.88 10.06
C HIS A 84 26.11 1.79 8.51
N GLY A 85 26.76 2.70 7.77
CA GLY A 85 26.43 3.03 6.37
C GLY A 85 26.39 1.95 5.27
N MET A 86 26.57 0.66 5.57
CA MET A 86 26.41 -0.44 4.61
C MET A 86 25.12 -0.31 3.80
N GLY A 87 25.23 -0.40 2.47
CA GLY A 87 24.09 -0.38 1.56
C GLY A 87 23.51 1.01 1.28
N ILE A 88 24.15 2.09 1.75
CA ILE A 88 23.77 3.45 1.35
C ILE A 88 24.09 3.68 -0.13
N VAL A 89 23.15 4.27 -0.85
CA VAL A 89 23.31 4.64 -2.27
C VAL A 89 22.92 6.11 -2.48
N ILE A 90 23.88 6.94 -2.89
CA ILE A 90 23.69 8.37 -3.13
C ILE A 90 24.00 8.68 -4.60
N GLY A 91 22.95 9.05 -5.34
CA GLY A 91 23.05 9.28 -6.78
C GLY A 91 23.67 10.61 -7.20
N GLU A 92 23.93 10.73 -8.50
CA GLU A 92 24.77 11.79 -9.09
C GLU A 92 24.35 13.22 -8.78
N THR A 93 23.05 13.51 -8.87
CA THR A 93 22.52 14.88 -8.72
C THR A 93 21.97 15.12 -7.32
N ALA A 94 22.27 14.24 -6.36
CA ALA A 94 21.84 14.38 -4.98
C ALA A 94 22.56 15.56 -4.33
N GLU A 95 21.83 16.31 -3.52
CA GLU A 95 22.38 17.41 -2.74
C GLU A 95 22.03 17.16 -1.27
N ILE A 96 23.04 17.12 -0.41
CA ILE A 96 22.89 16.87 1.03
C ILE A 96 23.46 18.08 1.77
N GLY A 97 22.63 18.67 2.63
CA GLY A 97 22.98 19.81 3.48
C GLY A 97 23.93 19.47 4.62
N ASP A 98 24.03 20.39 5.56
CA ASP A 98 24.85 20.27 6.76
C ASP A 98 24.10 19.52 7.88
N ASP A 99 24.84 18.88 8.79
CA ASP A 99 24.31 18.23 10.01
C ASP A 99 23.31 17.08 9.79
N VAL A 100 23.27 16.54 8.56
CA VAL A 100 22.41 15.42 8.17
C VAL A 100 22.88 14.10 8.78
N LEU A 101 21.93 13.27 9.24
CA LEU A 101 22.16 11.92 9.72
C LEU A 101 21.53 10.90 8.76
N LEU A 102 22.35 9.95 8.27
CA LEU A 102 21.92 8.85 7.42
C LEU A 102 22.25 7.52 8.09
N TYR A 103 21.26 6.63 8.17
CA TYR A 103 21.46 5.26 8.65
C TYR A 103 21.73 4.28 7.51
N GLN A 104 22.04 3.03 7.86
CA GLN A 104 22.30 1.94 6.92
C GLN A 104 21.19 1.80 5.86
N GLY A 105 21.56 1.39 4.65
CA GLY A 105 20.61 1.07 3.58
C GLY A 105 19.80 2.25 3.02
N VAL A 106 20.12 3.49 3.38
CA VAL A 106 19.43 4.67 2.84
C VAL A 106 19.73 4.85 1.35
N VAL A 107 18.69 5.08 0.55
CA VAL A 107 18.81 5.31 -0.90
C VAL A 107 18.32 6.71 -1.27
N LEU A 108 19.20 7.52 -1.86
CA LEU A 108 18.85 8.79 -2.51
C LEU A 108 18.88 8.59 -4.03
N GLY A 109 17.77 8.07 -4.55
CA GLY A 109 17.65 7.49 -5.89
C GLY A 109 17.01 8.42 -6.93
N GLY A 110 17.28 8.13 -8.20
CA GLY A 110 16.70 8.83 -9.34
C GLY A 110 15.45 8.16 -9.87
N THR A 111 14.55 8.92 -10.49
CA THR A 111 13.31 8.40 -11.13
C THR A 111 13.28 8.56 -12.65
N SER A 112 14.26 9.23 -13.25
CA SER A 112 14.31 9.53 -14.68
C SER A 112 15.60 9.03 -15.33
N LEU A 113 15.51 8.66 -16.61
CA LEU A 113 16.66 8.32 -17.47
C LEU A 113 17.34 9.56 -18.06
N GLU A 114 16.71 10.73 -17.98
CA GLU A 114 17.27 11.97 -18.48
C GLU A 114 18.44 12.45 -17.62
N LYS A 115 19.41 13.12 -18.26
CA LYS A 115 20.58 13.71 -17.61
C LYS A 115 20.27 15.06 -16.96
N THR A 116 19.17 15.13 -16.22
CA THR A 116 18.71 16.32 -15.49
C THR A 116 18.79 16.07 -13.97
N LYS A 117 18.40 17.08 -13.16
CA LYS A 117 18.22 16.91 -11.72
C LYS A 117 17.13 15.85 -11.50
N ARG A 118 17.52 14.72 -10.91
CA ARG A 118 16.68 13.54 -10.76
C ARG A 118 16.75 12.88 -9.40
N HIS A 119 17.71 13.30 -8.57
CA HIS A 119 17.91 12.78 -7.21
C HIS A 119 17.49 13.83 -6.17
N PRO A 120 17.26 13.41 -4.91
CA PRO A 120 16.74 14.29 -3.87
C PRO A 120 17.66 15.46 -3.50
N THR A 121 17.06 16.46 -2.87
CA THR A 121 17.73 17.55 -2.17
C THR A 121 17.37 17.46 -0.69
N VAL A 122 18.34 17.09 0.14
CA VAL A 122 18.21 16.94 1.59
C VAL A 122 18.73 18.22 2.26
N LYS A 123 17.87 18.94 2.98
CA LYS A 123 18.26 20.17 3.69
C LYS A 123 18.98 19.88 5.00
N ASN A 124 19.33 20.92 5.74
CA ASN A 124 20.15 20.82 6.94
C ASN A 124 19.41 20.10 8.09
N GLY A 125 20.16 19.38 8.92
CA GLY A 125 19.64 18.75 10.15
C GLY A 125 18.66 17.60 9.93
N VAL A 126 18.49 17.13 8.69
CA VAL A 126 17.58 16.02 8.37
C VAL A 126 18.11 14.70 8.93
N VAL A 127 17.20 13.89 9.46
CA VAL A 127 17.49 12.51 9.88
C VAL A 127 16.77 11.55 8.93
N ILE A 128 17.50 10.62 8.32
CA ILE A 128 16.95 9.60 7.44
C ILE A 128 17.20 8.21 8.04
N GLY A 129 16.14 7.59 8.52
CA GLY A 129 16.17 6.29 9.19
C GLY A 129 16.61 5.13 8.31
N ALA A 130 16.98 4.03 8.96
CA ALA A 130 17.55 2.85 8.31
C ALA A 130 16.65 2.31 7.19
N GLY A 131 17.24 2.01 6.03
CA GLY A 131 16.55 1.43 4.89
C GLY A 131 15.53 2.36 4.21
N ALA A 132 15.47 3.65 4.56
CA ALA A 132 14.56 4.57 3.91
C ALA A 132 15.02 4.88 2.47
N ILE A 133 14.05 4.96 1.56
CA ILE A 133 14.28 5.16 0.13
C ILE A 133 13.63 6.49 -0.26
N VAL A 134 14.42 7.44 -0.76
CA VAL A 134 13.98 8.76 -1.19
C VAL A 134 14.22 8.88 -2.70
N LEU A 135 13.14 9.02 -3.48
CA LEU A 135 13.20 8.92 -4.93
C LEU A 135 12.77 10.21 -5.64
N GLY A 136 13.56 10.60 -6.63
CA GLY A 136 13.22 11.69 -7.54
C GLY A 136 13.80 13.04 -7.11
N PRO A 137 13.59 14.10 -7.91
CA PRO A 137 14.08 15.45 -7.63
C PRO A 137 13.24 16.17 -6.56
N ILE A 138 12.97 15.49 -5.44
CA ILE A 138 12.18 16.02 -4.32
C ILE A 138 13.07 16.68 -3.27
N THR A 139 12.48 17.58 -2.48
CA THR A 139 13.14 18.29 -1.39
C THR A 139 12.67 17.78 -0.03
N ILE A 140 13.64 17.45 0.82
CA ILE A 140 13.40 17.13 2.24
C ILE A 140 13.76 18.36 3.06
N GLY A 141 12.76 18.99 3.69
CA GLY A 141 12.89 20.23 4.43
C GLY A 141 13.81 20.15 5.64
N GLU A 142 14.24 21.30 6.16
CA GLU A 142 15.17 21.39 7.29
C GLU A 142 14.63 20.70 8.54
N ASN A 143 15.49 19.99 9.28
CA ASN A 143 15.14 19.24 10.49
C ASN A 143 14.01 18.20 10.31
N ALA A 144 13.65 17.85 9.08
CA ALA A 144 12.68 16.81 8.82
C ALA A 144 13.25 15.43 9.19
N ARG A 145 12.34 14.48 9.47
CA ARG A 145 12.68 13.12 9.89
C ARG A 145 11.97 12.10 9.00
N ILE A 146 12.74 11.19 8.42
CA ILE A 146 12.23 10.10 7.62
C ILE A 146 12.32 8.82 8.45
N GLY A 147 11.20 8.16 8.68
CA GLY A 147 11.17 6.89 9.41
C GLY A 147 11.91 5.78 8.68
N ALA A 148 12.42 4.81 9.45
CA ALA A 148 13.05 3.61 8.90
C ALA A 148 12.11 2.89 7.92
N GLY A 149 12.68 2.32 6.84
CA GLY A 149 11.95 1.59 5.80
C GLY A 149 10.95 2.40 4.98
N SER A 150 10.89 3.72 5.15
CA SER A 150 9.91 4.56 4.45
C SER A 150 10.28 4.80 2.99
N VAL A 151 9.29 4.90 2.10
CA VAL A 151 9.49 5.23 0.68
C VAL A 151 8.95 6.63 0.38
N VAL A 152 9.83 7.60 0.25
CA VAL A 152 9.50 9.02 0.06
C VAL A 152 9.55 9.38 -1.42
N ILE A 153 8.39 9.77 -1.96
CA ILE A 153 8.20 10.11 -3.38
C ILE A 153 7.64 11.52 -3.59
N LYS A 154 7.50 12.30 -2.50
CA LYS A 154 6.99 13.67 -2.51
C LYS A 154 7.83 14.53 -1.56
N ASP A 155 7.81 15.84 -1.78
CA ASP A 155 8.48 16.81 -0.91
C ASP A 155 8.01 16.67 0.55
N VAL A 156 8.96 16.83 1.47
CA VAL A 156 8.71 16.76 2.92
C VAL A 156 8.90 18.16 3.50
N PRO A 157 7.89 18.73 4.19
CA PRO A 157 8.01 20.04 4.82
C PRO A 157 9.11 20.08 5.89
N PRO A 158 9.65 21.27 6.22
CA PRO A 158 10.55 21.44 7.36
C PRO A 158 9.92 20.96 8.67
N GLU A 159 10.75 20.41 9.56
CA GLU A 159 10.39 19.89 10.90
C GLU A 159 9.31 18.79 10.90
N ALA A 160 8.92 18.29 9.72
CA ALA A 160 7.94 17.25 9.59
C ALA A 160 8.57 15.87 9.78
N THR A 161 7.79 14.94 10.34
CA THR A 161 8.15 13.52 10.36
C THR A 161 7.28 12.77 9.36
N VAL A 162 7.87 11.93 8.52
CA VAL A 162 7.14 11.09 7.57
C VAL A 162 7.50 9.62 7.73
N VAL A 163 6.50 8.74 7.58
CA VAL A 163 6.66 7.28 7.69
C VAL A 163 5.84 6.52 6.66
N GLY A 164 6.23 5.28 6.39
CA GLY A 164 5.45 4.31 5.65
C GLY A 164 5.81 4.21 4.16
N VAL A 165 5.07 3.35 3.45
CA VAL A 165 5.29 3.03 2.04
C VAL A 165 3.97 3.14 1.28
N PRO A 166 3.77 4.17 0.43
CA PRO A 166 4.57 5.39 0.31
C PRO A 166 4.42 6.31 1.53
N ALA A 167 5.45 7.09 1.83
CA ALA A 167 5.54 7.89 3.06
C ALA A 167 4.41 8.92 3.19
N ARG A 168 3.95 9.12 4.42
CA ARG A 168 2.89 10.07 4.82
C ARG A 168 3.32 10.82 6.07
N LEU A 169 2.76 12.02 6.27
CA LEU A 169 3.01 12.84 7.45
C LEU A 169 2.54 12.13 8.72
N ALA A 170 3.49 11.87 9.60
CA ALA A 170 3.32 11.24 10.90
C ALA A 170 3.03 12.32 11.96
N GLY A 171 1.83 12.93 11.89
CA GLY A 171 1.35 13.89 12.91
C GLY A 171 2.15 15.22 13.01
N ARG A 172 1.71 16.12 13.91
CA ARG A 172 2.37 17.41 14.21
C ARG A 172 2.89 17.41 15.65
N ARG A 173 4.21 17.32 15.80
CA ARG A 173 5.11 18.11 16.68
C ARG A 173 6.38 17.31 16.92
N ALA A 174 7.51 17.90 16.54
CA ALA A 174 8.85 17.43 16.83
C ALA A 174 9.24 17.76 18.28
N ASP A 175 8.39 17.42 19.24
CA ASP A 175 8.70 17.61 20.65
C ASP A 175 9.44 16.35 21.12
N GLN A 176 10.77 16.41 21.03
CA GLN A 176 11.73 15.54 21.74
C GLN A 176 11.60 14.02 21.56
N VAL A 177 11.36 13.54 20.35
CA VAL A 177 11.73 12.14 20.05
C VAL A 177 13.25 12.15 19.81
N ASP A 178 14.02 11.38 20.57
CA ASP A 178 15.47 11.29 20.38
C ASP A 178 15.78 10.83 18.94
N ALA A 179 16.91 11.26 18.36
CA ALA A 179 17.27 10.94 16.96
C ALA A 179 17.35 9.42 16.71
N LEU A 180 17.44 8.63 17.78
CA LEU A 180 17.54 7.18 17.79
C LEU A 180 16.18 6.46 17.88
N GLU A 181 15.09 7.13 18.28
CA GLU A 181 13.78 6.48 18.54
C GLU A 181 12.92 6.32 17.27
N HIS A 182 13.43 5.63 16.25
CA HIS A 182 12.69 5.31 15.02
C HIS A 182 11.49 4.36 15.25
N ALA A 183 11.47 3.65 16.37
CA ALA A 183 10.43 2.67 16.70
C ALA A 183 9.12 3.30 17.20
N ARG A 184 9.10 4.60 17.53
CA ARG A 184 7.93 5.30 18.11
C ARG A 184 7.42 6.41 17.20
N LEU A 185 7.26 6.10 15.93
CA LEU A 185 6.67 7.04 14.98
C LEU A 185 5.15 6.83 14.89
N PRO A 186 4.34 7.89 14.88
CA PRO A 186 2.90 7.75 14.83
C PRO A 186 2.45 7.17 13.49
N ASP A 187 1.59 6.16 13.52
CA ASP A 187 1.08 5.48 12.32
C ASP A 187 -0.09 6.28 11.71
N PRO A 188 0.10 6.87 10.51
CA PRO A 188 -0.95 7.64 9.85
C PRO A 188 -2.12 6.78 9.36
N VAL A 189 -1.89 5.49 9.08
CA VAL A 189 -2.91 4.53 8.64
C VAL A 189 -3.81 4.18 9.82
N VAL A 190 -3.23 3.83 10.97
CA VAL A 190 -4.01 3.58 12.19
C VAL A 190 -4.85 4.80 12.55
N ARG A 191 -4.27 6.00 12.50
CA ARG A 191 -5.01 7.25 12.76
C ARG A 191 -6.17 7.48 11.78
N ALA A 192 -5.97 7.18 10.50
CA ALA A 192 -7.03 7.30 9.50
C ALA A 192 -8.15 6.27 9.75
N LEU A 193 -7.79 5.03 10.08
CA LEU A 193 -8.74 3.97 10.38
C LEU A 193 -9.57 4.28 11.62
N SER A 194 -8.94 4.80 12.69
CA SER A 194 -9.67 5.22 13.90
C SER A 194 -10.76 6.25 13.59
N LYS A 195 -10.50 7.20 12.68
CA LYS A 195 -11.51 8.19 12.26
C LYS A 195 -12.67 7.57 11.47
N VAL A 196 -12.40 6.52 10.69
CA VAL A 196 -13.44 5.81 9.95
C VAL A 196 -14.34 5.05 10.92
N VAL A 197 -13.76 4.32 11.87
CA VAL A 197 -14.51 3.58 12.90
C VAL A 197 -15.34 4.53 13.78
N GLU A 198 -14.78 5.67 14.17
CA GLU A 198 -15.52 6.69 14.92
C GLU A 198 -16.72 7.22 14.11
N ARG A 199 -16.53 7.43 12.80
CA ARG A 199 -17.61 7.85 11.91
C ARG A 199 -18.67 6.77 11.69
N GLU A 200 -18.27 5.50 11.63
CA GLU A 200 -19.18 4.36 11.55
C GLU A 200 -20.09 4.31 12.77
N ASN A 201 -19.52 4.39 13.98
CA ASN A 201 -20.28 4.43 15.23
C ASN A 201 -21.26 5.61 15.28
N GLU A 202 -20.86 6.80 14.85
CA GLU A 202 -21.76 7.97 14.75
C GLU A 202 -22.92 7.74 13.78
N LEU A 203 -22.69 7.05 12.67
CA LEU A 203 -23.72 6.73 11.69
C LEU A 203 -24.68 5.68 12.24
N GLU A 204 -24.19 4.63 12.90
CA GLU A 204 -25.03 3.63 13.56
C GLU A 204 -25.94 4.25 14.63
N GLU A 205 -25.43 5.17 15.46
CA GLU A 205 -26.24 5.89 16.43
C GLU A 205 -27.32 6.75 15.77
N ARG A 206 -27.01 7.41 14.65
CA ARG A 206 -28.00 8.18 13.89
C ARG A 206 -29.07 7.29 13.28
N ILE A 207 -28.70 6.13 12.73
CA ILE A 207 -29.66 5.16 12.19
C ILE A 207 -30.60 4.71 13.31
N ARG A 208 -30.07 4.27 14.46
CA ARG A 208 -30.88 3.87 15.63
C ARG A 208 -31.85 4.97 16.07
N HIS A 209 -31.40 6.21 16.13
CA HIS A 209 -32.25 7.35 16.51
C HIS A 209 -33.34 7.64 15.46
N LEU A 210 -33.04 7.52 14.17
CA LEU A 210 -34.02 7.68 13.10
C LEU A 210 -35.06 6.56 13.11
N GLU A 211 -34.65 5.31 13.30
CA GLU A 211 -35.53 4.16 13.44
C GLU A 211 -36.50 4.33 14.62
N GLN A 212 -36.01 4.80 15.77
CA GLN A 212 -36.85 5.12 16.93
C GLN A 212 -37.88 6.21 16.61
N ARG A 213 -37.46 7.33 15.99
CA ARG A 213 -38.38 8.39 15.60
C ARG A 213 -39.41 7.95 14.56
N MET A 214 -39.01 7.12 13.61
CA MET A 214 -39.94 6.53 12.64
C MET A 214 -40.97 5.64 13.33
N ALA A 215 -40.55 4.80 14.28
CA ALA A 215 -41.45 3.96 15.07
C ALA A 215 -42.44 4.80 15.89
N GLU A 216 -41.98 5.88 16.54
CA GLU A 216 -42.84 6.81 17.26
C GLU A 216 -43.87 7.49 16.33
N LEU A 217 -43.42 7.98 15.16
CA LEU A 217 -44.29 8.61 14.18
C LEU A 217 -45.31 7.63 13.59
N HIS A 218 -44.92 6.38 13.31
CA HIS A 218 -45.84 5.33 12.85
C HIS A 218 -46.90 5.01 13.91
N ALA A 219 -46.49 4.91 15.18
CA ALA A 219 -47.42 4.69 16.29
C ALA A 219 -48.45 5.84 16.43
N LEU A 220 -48.02 7.09 16.21
CA LEU A 220 -48.89 8.26 16.22
C LEU A 220 -49.81 8.35 14.99
N ALA A 221 -49.33 7.90 13.82
CA ALA A 221 -50.07 7.98 12.56
C ALA A 221 -51.12 6.87 12.39
N GLY A 222 -51.14 5.86 13.28
CA GLY A 222 -52.07 4.72 13.18
C GLY A 222 -51.91 3.91 11.89
N VAL A 223 -50.75 4.00 11.24
CA VAL A 223 -50.43 3.23 10.04
C VAL A 223 -49.97 1.86 10.51
N GLU A 224 -50.88 0.88 10.48
CA GLU A 224 -50.50 -0.53 10.64
C GLU A 224 -49.46 -0.89 9.58
N ALA A 225 -48.45 -1.67 9.98
CA ALA A 225 -47.42 -2.19 9.10
C ALA A 225 -48.05 -2.80 7.83
N PRO A 226 -47.43 -2.65 6.65
CA PRO A 226 -48.02 -3.13 5.41
C PRO A 226 -48.43 -4.59 5.57
N ALA A 227 -49.73 -4.85 5.39
CA ALA A 227 -50.31 -6.17 5.49
C ALA A 227 -49.52 -7.14 4.61
N VAL A 228 -49.10 -8.27 5.20
CA VAL A 228 -48.30 -9.31 4.57
C VAL A 228 -48.89 -9.60 3.18
N ALA A 229 -48.08 -9.31 2.17
CA ALA A 229 -48.45 -9.44 0.77
C ALA A 229 -48.85 -10.90 0.48
N SER A 230 -49.68 -11.12 -0.55
CA SER A 230 -49.99 -12.49 -1.00
C SER A 230 -48.68 -13.27 -1.21
N GLY A 231 -48.69 -14.60 -1.07
CA GLY A 231 -47.47 -15.41 -1.17
C GLY A 231 -46.66 -15.14 -2.45
N GLU A 232 -47.33 -14.74 -3.53
CA GLU A 232 -46.72 -14.37 -4.81
C GLU A 232 -46.05 -12.98 -4.78
N GLN A 233 -46.68 -11.98 -4.13
CA GLN A 233 -46.09 -10.66 -3.92
C GLN A 233 -44.91 -10.69 -2.95
N THR A 234 -44.97 -11.54 -1.93
CA THR A 234 -43.87 -11.76 -0.98
C THR A 234 -42.68 -12.42 -1.67
N GLN A 235 -42.94 -13.38 -2.57
CA GLN A 235 -41.90 -14.01 -3.38
C GLN A 235 -41.21 -13.00 -4.30
N GLN A 236 -41.98 -12.13 -4.97
CA GLN A 236 -41.41 -11.09 -5.82
C GLN A 236 -40.58 -10.08 -5.02
N ALA A 237 -41.07 -9.64 -3.86
CA ALA A 237 -40.32 -8.73 -2.98
C ALA A 237 -38.98 -9.33 -2.51
N ILE A 238 -38.92 -10.64 -2.27
CA ILE A 238 -37.67 -11.33 -1.95
C ILE A 238 -36.73 -11.33 -3.15
N TRP A 239 -37.21 -11.64 -4.36
CA TRP A 239 -36.38 -11.58 -5.57
C TRP A 239 -35.82 -10.18 -5.82
N ASP A 240 -36.65 -9.14 -5.66
CA ASP A 240 -36.23 -7.75 -5.81
C ASP A 240 -35.17 -7.38 -4.75
N ALA A 241 -35.32 -7.79 -3.50
CA ALA A 241 -34.32 -7.54 -2.46
C ALA A 241 -33.01 -8.32 -2.67
N LEU A 242 -33.08 -9.52 -3.25
CA LEU A 242 -31.88 -10.28 -3.63
C LEU A 242 -31.14 -9.65 -4.81
N GLN A 243 -31.82 -8.84 -5.64
CA GLN A 243 -31.19 -8.09 -6.73
C GLN A 243 -30.11 -7.13 -6.21
N ASP A 244 -30.30 -6.56 -5.02
CA ASP A 244 -29.38 -5.60 -4.41
C ASP A 244 -28.16 -6.25 -3.74
N VAL A 245 -28.13 -7.58 -3.61
CA VAL A 245 -26.98 -8.30 -3.06
C VAL A 245 -25.93 -8.49 -4.15
N ILE A 246 -24.79 -7.82 -3.99
CA ILE A 246 -23.70 -7.81 -4.97
C ILE A 246 -22.64 -8.83 -4.57
N ASP A 247 -22.25 -9.68 -5.52
CA ASP A 247 -21.11 -10.58 -5.35
C ASP A 247 -19.81 -9.76 -5.25
N PRO A 248 -19.03 -9.89 -4.16
CA PRO A 248 -17.85 -9.05 -3.92
C PRO A 248 -16.69 -9.34 -4.87
N GLU A 249 -16.66 -10.52 -5.51
CA GLU A 249 -15.61 -10.91 -6.46
C GLU A 249 -15.92 -10.34 -7.85
N MET A 250 -17.18 -10.33 -8.25
CA MET A 250 -17.61 -10.00 -9.61
C MET A 250 -18.26 -8.61 -9.73
N GLY A 251 -18.68 -7.99 -8.63
CA GLY A 251 -19.32 -6.67 -8.63
C GLY A 251 -20.70 -6.63 -9.31
N VAL A 252 -21.35 -7.79 -9.46
CA VAL A 252 -22.65 -7.95 -10.12
C VAL A 252 -23.64 -8.60 -9.14
N SER A 253 -24.93 -8.34 -9.31
CA SER A 253 -25.99 -8.94 -8.50
C SER A 253 -25.95 -10.47 -8.52
N VAL A 254 -26.19 -11.10 -7.38
CA VAL A 254 -26.31 -12.57 -7.26
C VAL A 254 -27.45 -13.13 -8.11
N VAL A 255 -28.49 -12.33 -8.39
CA VAL A 255 -29.62 -12.71 -9.26
C VAL A 255 -29.20 -12.64 -10.72
N ASP A 256 -28.53 -11.55 -11.13
CA ASP A 256 -28.03 -11.38 -12.51
C ASP A 256 -26.96 -12.43 -12.86
N LEU A 257 -26.13 -12.82 -11.89
CA LEU A 257 -25.17 -13.91 -12.05
C LEU A 257 -25.82 -15.30 -12.10
N GLY A 258 -27.13 -15.39 -11.82
CA GLY A 258 -27.87 -16.65 -11.79
C GLY A 258 -27.46 -17.57 -10.63
N LEU A 259 -26.91 -17.00 -9.55
CA LEU A 259 -26.53 -17.75 -8.35
C LEU A 259 -27.76 -18.21 -7.56
N ILE A 260 -28.83 -17.42 -7.55
CA ILE A 260 -30.11 -17.82 -6.94
C ILE A 260 -30.90 -18.65 -7.94
N ARG A 261 -31.29 -19.87 -7.55
CA ARG A 261 -32.01 -20.82 -8.41
C ARG A 261 -33.50 -20.81 -8.20
N ASP A 262 -33.90 -20.78 -6.94
CA ASP A 262 -35.28 -20.90 -6.55
C ASP A 262 -35.50 -20.21 -5.20
N VAL A 263 -36.67 -19.61 -5.05
CA VAL A 263 -37.12 -18.99 -3.80
C VAL A 263 -38.52 -19.50 -3.53
N ARG A 264 -38.68 -20.28 -2.47
CA ARG A 264 -39.93 -20.93 -2.11
C ARG A 264 -40.38 -20.48 -0.72
N LEU A 265 -41.67 -20.18 -0.61
CA LEU A 265 -42.34 -19.91 0.66
C LEU A 265 -43.06 -21.19 1.11
N GLN A 266 -42.66 -21.76 2.24
CA GLN A 266 -43.29 -22.96 2.81
C GLN A 266 -43.59 -22.73 4.28
N ASN A 267 -44.86 -22.86 4.69
CA ASN A 267 -45.29 -22.76 6.09
C ASN A 267 -44.83 -21.47 6.83
N GLY A 268 -44.66 -20.37 6.09
CA GLY A 268 -44.17 -19.10 6.64
C GLY A 268 -42.65 -18.98 6.74
N ASP A 269 -41.90 -19.95 6.23
CA ASP A 269 -40.44 -19.92 6.12
C ASP A 269 -40.01 -19.70 4.66
N VAL A 270 -38.89 -18.98 4.47
CA VAL A 270 -38.30 -18.75 3.15
C VAL A 270 -37.18 -19.76 2.92
N HIS A 271 -37.26 -20.50 1.82
CA HIS A 271 -36.22 -21.41 1.36
C HIS A 271 -35.61 -20.86 0.07
N ILE A 272 -34.30 -20.58 0.10
CA ILE A 272 -33.54 -20.05 -1.03
C ILE A 272 -32.53 -21.10 -1.45
N ASP A 273 -32.62 -21.55 -2.70
CA ASP A 273 -31.62 -22.44 -3.29
C ASP A 273 -30.59 -21.60 -4.05
N MET A 274 -29.31 -21.74 -3.70
CA MET A 274 -28.22 -20.95 -4.25
C MET A 274 -27.03 -21.80 -4.66
N ILE A 275 -26.24 -21.32 -5.62
CA ILE A 275 -24.99 -21.91 -6.07
C ILE A 275 -23.85 -20.89 -5.98
N PHE A 276 -22.60 -21.36 -5.96
CA PHE A 276 -21.43 -20.50 -6.00
C PHE A 276 -20.75 -20.54 -7.35
N THR A 277 -20.09 -19.43 -7.71
CA THR A 277 -19.21 -19.33 -8.88
C THR A 277 -18.03 -20.30 -8.79
N SER A 278 -17.60 -20.66 -7.56
CA SER A 278 -16.54 -21.64 -7.30
C SER A 278 -16.80 -22.45 -6.01
N PRO A 279 -16.32 -23.71 -5.92
CA PRO A 279 -16.53 -24.58 -4.75
C PRO A 279 -15.91 -24.05 -3.44
N ASP A 280 -14.85 -23.26 -3.52
CA ASP A 280 -14.04 -22.79 -2.38
C ASP A 280 -14.04 -21.25 -2.26
N CYS A 281 -15.21 -20.61 -2.36
CA CYS A 281 -15.30 -19.16 -2.20
C CYS A 281 -15.02 -18.74 -0.73
N PRO A 282 -13.98 -17.93 -0.45
CA PRO A 282 -13.65 -17.49 0.91
C PRO A 282 -14.71 -16.56 1.50
N PHE A 283 -15.57 -15.98 0.65
CA PHE A 283 -16.67 -15.10 1.04
C PHE A 283 -18.02 -15.80 1.11
N ALA A 284 -18.09 -17.13 0.90
CA ALA A 284 -19.33 -17.88 0.89
C ALA A 284 -20.21 -17.63 2.13
N GLY A 285 -19.61 -17.61 3.32
CA GLY A 285 -20.33 -17.33 4.57
C GLY A 285 -20.93 -15.92 4.62
N GLN A 286 -20.19 -14.91 4.16
CA GLN A 286 -20.67 -13.52 4.12
C GLN A 286 -21.81 -13.35 3.11
N LEU A 287 -21.68 -13.95 1.93
CA LEU A 287 -22.69 -13.87 0.88
C LEU A 287 -24.00 -14.54 1.33
N ILE A 288 -23.92 -15.69 2.01
CA ILE A 288 -25.09 -16.37 2.59
C ILE A 288 -25.79 -15.49 3.62
N GLU A 289 -25.05 -14.82 4.52
CA GLU A 289 -25.66 -13.92 5.51
C GLU A 289 -26.30 -12.68 4.85
N GLN A 290 -25.69 -12.13 3.80
CA GLN A 290 -26.26 -11.01 3.05
C GLN A 290 -27.57 -11.42 2.36
N VAL A 291 -27.60 -12.57 1.70
CA VAL A 291 -28.81 -13.16 1.09
C VAL A 291 -29.88 -13.40 2.15
N ARG A 292 -29.51 -13.96 3.30
CA ARG A 292 -30.44 -14.20 4.41
C ARG A 292 -31.00 -12.89 4.97
N GLY A 293 -30.16 -11.88 5.17
CA GLY A 293 -30.55 -10.56 5.67
C GLY A 293 -31.50 -9.83 4.73
N ALA A 294 -31.21 -9.86 3.42
CA ALA A 294 -32.06 -9.27 2.39
C ALA A 294 -33.46 -9.93 2.37
N ALA A 295 -33.51 -11.26 2.38
CA ALA A 295 -34.79 -12.00 2.38
C ALA A 295 -35.62 -11.80 3.66
N ARG A 296 -34.96 -11.73 4.83
CA ARG A 296 -35.64 -11.41 6.11
C ARG A 296 -36.28 -10.02 6.07
N SER A 297 -35.54 -9.04 5.56
CA SER A 297 -35.98 -7.64 5.50
C SER A 297 -37.16 -7.45 4.53
N ALA A 298 -37.16 -8.19 3.41
CA ALA A 298 -38.21 -8.10 2.40
C ALA A 298 -39.54 -8.74 2.83
N ALA A 299 -39.49 -9.87 3.54
CA ALA A 299 -40.67 -10.64 3.87
C ALA A 299 -41.19 -10.42 5.30
N GLY A 300 -40.41 -9.77 6.18
CA GLY A 300 -40.74 -9.66 7.61
C GLY A 300 -40.73 -11.02 8.34
N ILE A 301 -40.02 -12.01 7.77
CA ILE A 301 -39.97 -13.40 8.26
C ILE A 301 -38.63 -13.61 8.98
N GLU A 302 -38.64 -14.11 10.23
CA GLU A 302 -37.40 -14.35 11.00
C GLU A 302 -36.60 -15.58 10.50
N ARG A 303 -37.30 -16.58 9.94
CA ARG A 303 -36.75 -17.90 9.59
C ARG A 303 -36.54 -18.03 8.08
N VAL A 304 -35.27 -17.91 7.67
CA VAL A 304 -34.82 -18.03 6.27
C VAL A 304 -33.72 -19.09 6.18
N HIS A 305 -33.97 -20.11 5.36
CA HIS A 305 -33.06 -21.22 5.10
C HIS A 305 -32.43 -21.05 3.72
N VAL A 306 -31.10 -21.02 3.66
CA VAL A 306 -30.33 -20.96 2.41
C VAL A 306 -29.69 -22.33 2.20
N HIS A 307 -30.04 -22.99 1.10
CA HIS A 307 -29.53 -24.30 0.71
C HIS A 307 -28.55 -24.14 -0.44
N ILE A 308 -27.33 -24.65 -0.26
CA ILE A 308 -26.31 -24.63 -1.30
C ILE A 308 -26.49 -25.87 -2.17
N ARG A 309 -26.69 -25.69 -3.47
CA ARG A 309 -26.74 -26.79 -4.42
C ARG A 309 -25.31 -27.12 -4.90
N ASP A 310 -25.00 -28.40 -4.92
CA ASP A 310 -23.75 -28.94 -5.47
C ASP A 310 -23.87 -29.08 -6.99
N GLU A 311 -23.99 -27.95 -7.67
CA GLU A 311 -24.03 -27.87 -9.13
C GLU A 311 -23.02 -26.82 -9.64
N PRO A 312 -22.27 -27.10 -10.71
CA PRO A 312 -21.26 -26.19 -11.22
C PRO A 312 -21.91 -24.97 -11.87
N TRP A 313 -21.43 -23.79 -11.49
CA TRP A 313 -21.85 -22.55 -12.13
C TRP A 313 -21.32 -22.44 -13.57
N SER A 314 -22.09 -21.77 -14.43
CA SER A 314 -21.78 -21.55 -15.85
C SER A 314 -22.29 -20.18 -16.27
N TRP A 315 -21.57 -19.53 -17.19
CA TRP A 315 -21.96 -18.27 -17.80
C TRP A 315 -23.33 -18.30 -18.48
N ARG A 316 -23.84 -19.48 -18.84
CA ARG A 316 -25.20 -19.66 -19.36
C ARG A 316 -26.31 -19.29 -18.36
N HIS A 317 -25.98 -19.19 -17.07
CA HIS A 317 -26.92 -18.81 -16.03
C HIS A 317 -27.06 -17.29 -15.85
N VAL A 318 -26.18 -16.50 -16.45
CA VAL A 318 -26.18 -15.04 -16.32
C VAL A 318 -27.38 -14.45 -17.07
N ARG A 319 -28.20 -13.68 -16.36
CA ARG A 319 -29.41 -13.02 -16.88
C ARG A 319 -29.22 -11.50 -16.83
N LEU A 320 -28.26 -10.99 -17.58
CA LEU A 320 -28.05 -9.55 -17.72
C LEU A 320 -28.98 -9.01 -18.82
N ASP A 321 -29.74 -7.96 -18.50
CA ASP A 321 -30.51 -7.22 -19.50
C ASP A 321 -29.56 -6.45 -20.43
N LEU A 322 -29.36 -6.99 -21.63
CA LEU A 322 -28.48 -6.44 -22.67
C LEU A 322 -29.04 -5.16 -23.33
N SER A 323 -30.24 -4.71 -22.97
CA SER A 323 -30.89 -3.55 -23.59
C SER A 323 -30.54 -2.21 -22.92
N ASN A 324 -30.12 -2.24 -21.66
CA ASN A 324 -29.65 -1.05 -20.96
C ASN A 324 -28.14 -0.90 -21.16
N GLY A 325 -27.73 0.10 -21.95
CA GLY A 325 -26.34 0.44 -22.33
C GLY A 325 -25.40 0.87 -21.19
N THR A 326 -25.50 0.21 -20.05
CA THR A 326 -24.56 0.30 -18.92
C THR A 326 -23.32 -0.54 -19.20
N ALA A 327 -22.21 -0.22 -18.51
CA ALA A 327 -20.93 -0.93 -18.65
C ALA A 327 -21.05 -2.45 -18.44
N ASN A 328 -22.03 -2.89 -17.64
CA ASN A 328 -22.32 -4.30 -17.38
C ASN A 328 -22.85 -5.04 -18.62
N GLY A 329 -23.64 -4.38 -19.49
CA GLY A 329 -24.13 -4.98 -20.74
C GLY A 329 -23.02 -5.19 -21.79
N LEU A 330 -22.00 -4.33 -21.78
CA LEU A 330 -20.82 -4.48 -22.65
C LEU A 330 -19.91 -5.63 -22.17
N LEU A 331 -19.74 -5.75 -20.85
CA LEU A 331 -18.98 -6.84 -20.22
C LEU A 331 -19.66 -8.20 -20.47
N ALA A 332 -20.99 -8.27 -20.38
CA ALA A 332 -21.77 -9.47 -20.68
C ALA A 332 -21.60 -9.96 -22.13
N ARG A 333 -21.62 -9.06 -23.11
CA ARG A 333 -21.35 -9.37 -24.52
C ARG A 333 -19.93 -9.88 -24.74
N LEU A 334 -18.93 -9.20 -24.16
CA LEU A 334 -17.53 -9.60 -24.29
C LEU A 334 -17.22 -10.96 -23.64
N LEU A 335 -17.91 -11.32 -22.56
CA LEU A 335 -17.72 -12.61 -21.88
C LEU A 335 -18.53 -13.73 -22.55
N SER A 336 -19.71 -13.43 -23.10
CA SER A 336 -20.49 -14.35 -23.95
C SER A 336 -19.74 -14.72 -25.23
N GLU A 337 -19.03 -13.78 -25.85
CA GLU A 337 -18.31 -14.02 -27.11
C GLU A 337 -16.98 -14.78 -26.92
N ASN A 338 -16.42 -14.77 -25.71
CA ASN A 338 -15.15 -15.45 -25.39
C ASN A 338 -15.32 -16.76 -24.60
N GLY A 339 -16.55 -17.14 -24.26
CA GLY A 339 -16.88 -18.33 -23.48
C GLY A 339 -17.24 -19.54 -24.33
N GLU A 340 -16.32 -20.08 -25.13
CA GLU A 340 -16.43 -21.44 -25.63
C GLU A 340 -15.16 -22.27 -25.37
N ASP A 341 -15.40 -23.43 -24.76
CA ASP A 341 -14.67 -24.69 -24.94
C ASP A 341 -13.59 -24.67 -26.02
N ARG A 342 -12.33 -24.47 -25.61
CA ARG A 342 -11.23 -25.13 -26.33
C ARG A 342 -11.04 -26.49 -25.70
N PRO A 343 -11.18 -27.61 -26.45
CA PRO A 343 -10.70 -28.89 -25.96
C PRO A 343 -9.21 -28.73 -25.61
N ALA A 344 -8.80 -29.28 -24.47
CA ALA A 344 -7.41 -29.26 -24.04
C ALA A 344 -6.51 -29.70 -25.21
N PRO A 345 -5.39 -29.01 -25.48
CA PRO A 345 -4.51 -29.41 -26.57
C PRO A 345 -4.06 -30.86 -26.33
N PRO A 346 -4.02 -31.71 -27.38
CA PRO A 346 -3.59 -33.08 -27.22
C PRO A 346 -2.15 -33.12 -26.67
N PRO A 347 -1.79 -34.14 -25.86
CA PRO A 347 -0.43 -34.27 -25.37
C PRO A 347 0.55 -34.34 -26.56
N PRO A 348 1.77 -33.75 -26.42
CA PRO A 348 2.73 -33.71 -27.52
C PRO A 348 3.09 -35.12 -27.98
N SER A 349 3.23 -35.28 -29.30
CA SER A 349 3.58 -36.57 -29.91
C SER A 349 5.03 -36.98 -29.54
N PRO A 350 5.36 -38.28 -29.55
CA PRO A 350 6.67 -38.79 -29.15
C PRO A 350 7.87 -38.27 -29.96
N GLU A 351 7.63 -37.53 -31.05
CA GLU A 351 8.67 -36.93 -31.88
C GLU A 351 9.20 -35.59 -31.35
N GLU A 352 8.49 -34.89 -30.45
CA GLU A 352 8.97 -33.64 -29.85
C GLU A 352 9.85 -33.85 -28.61
N ALA A 353 9.96 -35.09 -28.11
CA ALA A 353 10.89 -35.47 -27.04
C ALA A 353 12.29 -35.87 -27.55
N GLY A 354 12.50 -35.85 -28.87
CA GLY A 354 13.71 -36.33 -29.52
C GLY A 354 14.59 -35.23 -30.09
N GLY A 355 15.60 -34.78 -29.32
CA GLY A 355 16.83 -34.28 -29.94
C GLY A 355 17.47 -33.06 -29.29
N ARG A 356 18.48 -33.30 -28.45
CA ARG A 356 19.91 -33.23 -28.86
C ARG A 356 20.78 -33.44 -27.63
N THR A 357 21.17 -34.69 -27.41
CA THR A 357 22.41 -35.00 -26.71
C THR A 357 23.51 -35.15 -27.75
N SER A 358 24.67 -34.61 -27.40
CA SER A 358 26.02 -35.01 -27.85
C SER A 358 26.63 -34.24 -29.04
N PRO A 359 27.97 -34.18 -29.15
CA PRO A 359 29.01 -34.83 -28.32
C PRO A 359 29.81 -33.92 -27.40
#